data_AF-A0A2V7ESM4-F1
#
_entry.id   AF-A0A2V7ESM4-F1
#
_cell.length_a   1.000
_cell.length_b   1.000
_cell.length_c   1.000
_cell.angle_alpha   90.00
_cell.angle_beta   90.00
_cell.angle_gamma   90.00
#
_symmetry.space_group_name_H-M   'P 1'
#
loop_
_entity.id
_entity.type
_entity.pdbx_description
1 polymer ?
#
loop_
_entity_poly.entity_id
_entity_poly.type
_entity_poly.pdbx_seq_one_letter_code
_entity_poly.pdbx_strand_id
1 'polypeptide(L)'
;MSSLGVQTLRRIVGAVAKLRGELVREVTVRSDLRQLKVALESGLILVVSAERDPQGRPQLEVDVVDVPQDASAKQQIEVRFD
;
A
#
# COMPACT_ATOMS: atom_id res chain seq x y z
N MET A 1 -2.85 -14.39 20.06
CA MET A 1 -1.69 -13.69 19.46
C MET A 1 -1.53 -14.22 18.05
N SER A 2 -2.14 -13.59 17.04
CA SER A 2 -1.87 -13.92 15.65
C SER A 2 -0.45 -13.45 15.35
N SER A 3 0.49 -14.38 15.28
CA SER A 3 1.82 -14.06 14.77
C SER A 3 1.63 -13.66 13.31
N LEU A 4 1.72 -12.38 12.99
CA LEU A 4 2.10 -11.96 11.64
C LEU A 4 3.26 -12.87 11.25
N GLY A 5 3.08 -13.64 10.17
CA GLY A 5 4.11 -14.58 9.73
C GLY A 5 5.43 -13.82 9.62
N VAL A 6 6.53 -14.41 10.09
CA VAL A 6 7.86 -13.77 10.10
C VAL A 6 8.22 -13.19 8.71
N GLN A 7 7.70 -13.80 7.64
CA GLN A 7 7.83 -13.31 6.27
C GLN A 7 7.13 -11.97 6.04
N THR A 8 5.90 -11.79 6.53
CA THR A 8 5.17 -10.52 6.45
C THR A 8 5.92 -9.42 7.19
N LEU A 9 6.42 -9.70 8.39
CA LEU A 9 7.22 -8.74 9.15
C LEU A 9 8.51 -8.35 8.41
N ARG A 10 9.20 -9.32 7.80
CA ARG A 10 10.39 -9.04 6.98
C ARG A 10 10.08 -8.17 5.77
N ARG A 11 8.95 -8.41 5.08
CA ARG A 11 8.50 -7.58 3.95
C ARG A 11 8.20 -6.14 4.41
N ILE A 12 7.47 -5.98 5.50
CA ILE A 12 7.17 -4.66 6.09
C ILE A 12 8.46 -3.92 6.43
N VAL A 13 9.40 -4.58 7.11
CA VAL A 13 10.70 -3.97 7.48
C VAL A 13 11.48 -3.57 6.23
N GLY A 14 11.53 -4.41 5.20
CA GLY A 14 12.20 -4.10 3.94
C GLY A 14 11.55 -2.92 3.19
N ALA A 15 10.22 -2.86 3.18
CA ALA A 15 9.45 -1.76 2.61
C ALA A 15 9.73 -0.44 3.36
N VAL A 16 9.62 -0.44 4.69
CA VAL A 16 9.86 0.74 5.53
C VAL A 16 11.32 1.23 5.45
N ALA A 17 12.28 0.32 5.34
CA ALA A 17 13.70 0.69 5.18
C ALA A 17 13.94 1.52 3.91
N LYS A 18 13.23 1.26 2.82
CA LYS A 18 13.30 2.04 1.57
C LYS A 18 12.75 3.46 1.70
N LEU A 19 11.94 3.73 2.73
CA LEU A 19 11.36 5.06 2.99
C LEU A 19 12.30 5.97 3.79
N ARG A 20 13.44 5.46 4.26
CA ARG A 20 14.33 6.24 5.14
C ARG A 20 14.96 7.41 4.39
N GLY A 21 14.64 8.62 4.82
CA GLY A 21 15.15 9.86 4.22
C GLY A 21 14.30 10.37 3.05
N GLU A 22 13.20 9.67 2.72
CA GLU A 22 12.24 10.11 1.72
C GLU A 22 11.33 11.21 2.27
N LEU A 23 11.03 12.20 1.43
CA LEU A 23 10.07 13.25 1.73
C LEU A 23 8.69 12.86 1.19
N VAL A 24 7.66 13.11 1.99
CA VAL A 24 6.27 12.88 1.60
C VAL A 24 5.80 14.01 0.69
N ARG A 25 5.33 13.66 -0.49
CA ARG A 25 4.74 14.60 -1.46
C ARG A 25 3.23 14.72 -1.27
N GLU A 26 2.53 13.60 -1.14
CA GLU A 26 1.08 13.55 -1.02
C GLU A 26 0.61 12.37 -0.17
N VAL A 27 -0.47 12.56 0.58
CA VAL A 27 -1.14 11.50 1.35
C VAL A 27 -2.61 11.45 0.96
N THR A 28 -3.08 10.27 0.57
CA THR A 28 -4.50 10.03 0.25
C THR A 28 -5.04 8.90 1.09
N VAL A 29 -6.21 9.10 1.71
CA VAL A 29 -6.98 8.05 2.38
C VAL A 29 -8.15 7.65 1.48
N ARG A 30 -8.33 6.35 1.25
CA ARG A 30 -9.39 5.76 0.41
C ARG A 30 -10.17 4.70 1.17
N SER A 31 -11.32 4.33 0.61
CA SER A 31 -12.16 3.19 1.01
C SER A 31 -12.37 3.14 2.51
N ASP A 32 -13.30 3.94 3.04
CA ASP A 32 -13.74 3.90 4.45
C ASP A 32 -12.61 3.85 5.51
N LEU A 33 -11.49 4.56 5.28
CA LEU A 33 -10.28 4.58 6.12
C LEU A 33 -9.50 3.26 6.16
N ARG A 34 -9.77 2.34 5.24
CA ARG A 34 -9.08 1.05 5.11
C ARG A 34 -7.83 1.12 4.26
N GLN A 35 -7.68 2.13 3.42
CA GLN A 35 -6.49 2.24 2.58
C GLN A 35 -5.84 3.62 2.71
N LEU A 36 -4.54 3.63 2.96
CA LEU A 36 -3.67 4.79 2.96
C LEU A 36 -2.66 4.66 1.82
N LYS A 37 -2.56 5.70 0.99
CA LYS A 37 -1.52 5.82 -0.03
C LYS A 37 -0.65 7.04 0.28
N VAL A 38 0.66 6.84 0.31
CA VAL A 38 1.65 7.90 0.53
C VAL A 38 2.57 7.95 -0.68
N ALA A 39 2.52 9.05 -1.42
CA ALA A 39 3.44 9.31 -2.52
C ALA A 39 4.66 10.05 -1.98
N LEU A 40 5.84 9.59 -2.38
CA LEU A 40 7.13 10.18 -2.00
C LEU A 40 7.69 11.02 -3.15
N GLU A 41 8.59 11.95 -2.84
CA GLU A 41 9.28 12.77 -3.85
C GLU A 41 10.13 11.93 -4.82
N SER A 42 10.64 10.77 -4.39
CA SER A 42 11.33 9.81 -5.27
C SER A 42 10.44 9.18 -6.34
N GLY A 43 9.11 9.33 -6.26
CA GLY A 43 8.18 8.61 -7.10
C GLY A 43 7.89 7.19 -6.60
N LEU A 44 8.23 6.85 -5.37
CA LEU A 44 7.72 5.65 -4.70
C LEU A 44 6.32 5.91 -4.11
N ILE A 45 5.50 4.86 -4.04
CA ILE A 45 4.23 4.87 -3.34
C ILE A 45 4.25 3.78 -2.26
N LEU A 46 4.03 4.20 -1.02
CA LEU A 46 3.66 3.29 0.07
C LEU A 46 2.14 3.12 0.07
N VAL A 47 1.68 1.87 0.02
CA VAL A 47 0.28 1.51 0.19
C VAL A 47 0.14 0.72 1.48
N VAL A 48 -0.75 1.18 2.37
CA VAL A 48 -1.14 0.47 3.59
C VAL A 48 -2.62 0.13 3.48
N SER A 49 -2.96 -1.14 3.60
CA SER A 49 -4.34 -1.63 3.59
C SER A 49 -4.66 -2.29 4.93
N ALA A 50 -5.83 -1.97 5.48
CA ALA A 50 -6.40 -2.60 6.65
C ALA A 50 -7.49 -3.58 6.20
N GLU A 51 -7.19 -4.86 6.34
CA GLU A 51 -8.05 -5.96 5.92
C GLU A 51 -8.46 -6.81 7.11
N ARG A 52 -9.35 -7.78 6.86
CA ARG A 52 -9.63 -8.86 7.81
C ARG A 52 -9.09 -10.15 7.23
N ASP A 53 -8.38 -10.91 8.06
CA ASP A 53 -7.94 -12.26 7.69
C ASP A 53 -9.16 -13.20 7.52
N PRO A 54 -8.99 -14.45 7.05
CA PRO A 54 -10.09 -15.41 6.91
C PRO A 54 -10.84 -15.74 8.21
N GLN A 55 -10.29 -15.35 9.38
CA GLN A 55 -10.88 -15.54 10.71
C GLN A 55 -11.57 -14.24 11.20
N GLY A 56 -11.64 -13.21 10.35
CA GLY A 56 -12.26 -11.92 10.65
C GLY A 56 -11.40 -10.98 11.50
N ARG A 57 -10.14 -11.33 11.77
CA ARG A 57 -9.23 -10.53 12.61
C ARG A 57 -8.58 -9.42 11.79
N PRO A 58 -8.37 -8.23 12.37
CA PRO A 58 -7.72 -7.14 11.65
C PRO A 58 -6.28 -7.51 11.26
N GLN A 59 -5.93 -7.24 10.01
CA GLN A 59 -4.61 -7.44 9.42
C GLN A 59 -4.19 -6.18 8.66
N LEU A 60 -2.91 -5.82 8.76
CA LEU A 60 -2.33 -4.74 7.96
C LEU A 60 -1.45 -5.35 6.87
N GLU A 61 -1.67 -4.90 5.65
CA GLU A 61 -0.80 -5.16 4.51
C GLU A 61 -0.08 -3.87 4.13
N VAL A 62 1.22 -3.97 3.86
CA VAL A 62 2.08 -2.83 3.53
C VAL A 62 2.92 -3.20 2.33
N ASP A 63 2.74 -2.45 1.25
CA ASP A 63 3.50 -2.60 0.01
C ASP A 63 4.15 -1.29 -0.40
N VAL A 64 5.31 -1.38 -1.04
CA VAL A 64 5.99 -0.25 -1.68
C VAL A 64 6.12 -0.56 -3.15
N VAL A 65 5.54 0.31 -3.98
CA VAL A 65 5.50 0.18 -5.43
C VAL A 65 6.08 1.43 -6.08
N ASP A 66 6.68 1.26 -7.25
CA ASP A 66 7.10 2.39 -8.08
C ASP A 66 5.87 3.07 -8.70
N VAL A 67 5.91 4.40 -8.85
CA VAL A 67 4.96 5.11 -9.72
C VAL A 67 5.17 4.58 -11.14
N PRO A 68 4.11 4.11 -11.84
CA PRO A 68 4.22 3.78 -13.24
C PRO A 68 4.72 5.01 -14.01
N GLN A 69 5.79 4.86 -14.79
CA GLN A 69 6.38 5.96 -15.56
C GLN A 69 5.41 6.57 -16.60
N ASP A 70 4.26 5.92 -16.84
CA ASP A 70 3.19 6.38 -17.73
C ASP A 70 1.93 6.81 -16.95
N ALA A 71 2.05 7.84 -16.11
CA ALA A 71 0.89 8.49 -15.47
C ALA A 71 -0.03 9.24 -16.46
N SER A 72 0.29 9.24 -17.77
CA SER A 72 -0.56 9.75 -18.85
C SER A 72 -1.58 8.72 -19.35
N ALA A 73 -1.42 7.43 -19.04
CA ALA A 73 -2.41 6.41 -19.36
C ALA A 73 -3.32 6.16 -18.16
N LYS A 74 -4.38 6.97 -18.02
CA LYS A 74 -5.57 6.60 -17.24
C LYS A 74 -6.18 5.32 -17.86
N GLN A 75 -5.63 4.14 -17.54
CA GLN A 75 -6.32 2.89 -17.79
C GLN A 75 -7.42 2.75 -16.74
N GLN A 76 -8.55 3.43 -16.99
CA GLN A 76 -9.81 3.06 -16.36
C GLN A 76 -10.13 1.63 -16.78
N ILE A 77 -10.16 0.72 -15.81
CA ILE A 77 -10.71 -0.61 -16.02
C ILE A 77 -12.23 -0.43 -16.08
N GLU A 78 -12.82 -0.56 -17.27
CA GLU A 78 -14.27 -0.73 -17.43
C GLU A 78 -14.64 -2.13 -16.91
N VAL A 79 -15.29 -2.18 -15.76
CA VAL A 79 -15.90 -3.41 -15.25
C VAL A 79 -17.33 -3.45 -15.76
N ARG A 80 -17.63 -4.40 -16.66
CA ARG A 80 -19.00 -4.74 -17.03
C ARG A 80 -19.55 -5.71 -16.00
N PHE A 81 -20.68 -5.35 -15.40
CA PHE A 81 -21.48 -6.26 -14.59
C PHE A 81 -22.50 -6.89 -15.54
N ASP A 82 -22.28 -8.16 -15.88
CA ASP A 82 -23.31 -9.03 -16.45
C ASP A 82 -24.15 -9.64 -15.32
#